data_AF-A0A7X8KYX6-F1
#
_entry.id   AF-A0A7X8KYX6-F1
#
_cell.length_a   1.000
_cell.length_b   1.000
_cell.length_c   1.000
_cell.angle_alpha   90.00
_cell.angle_beta   90.00
_cell.angle_gamma   90.00
#
_symmetry.space_group_name_H-M   'P 1'
#
loop_
_entity.id
_entity.type
_entity.pdbx_description
1 polymer ?
#
loop_
_entity_poly.entity_id
_entity_poly.type
_entity_poly.pdbx_seq_one_letter_code
_entity_poly.pdbx_strand_id
1 'polypeptide(L)' 'MTNDTIHESWQSGDKKMEWVQSYMPVLTSIRDRFIEEKPFTGLRITMSIHLEAKTAYLATVLRSGGA' A
#
# COMPACT_ATOMS: atom_id res chain seq x y z
N MET A 1 -35.54 4.63 -10.74
CA MET A 1 -35.78 5.83 -9.91
C MET A 1 -35.07 5.55 -8.58
N THR A 2 -33.74 5.53 -8.60
CA THR A 2 -32.80 6.65 -8.31
C THR A 2 -32.61 6.81 -6.81
N ASN A 3 -31.61 6.13 -6.27
CA ASN A 3 -30.89 6.60 -5.10
C ASN A 3 -29.39 6.60 -5.44
N ASP A 4 -29.04 7.65 -6.17
CA ASP A 4 -27.81 8.43 -6.04
C ASP A 4 -26.47 7.68 -6.15
N THR A 5 -26.02 7.60 -7.40
CA THR A 5 -24.69 8.05 -7.85
C THR A 5 -23.70 8.31 -6.72
N ILE A 6 -22.98 7.27 -6.30
CA ILE A 6 -21.75 7.40 -5.51
C ILE A 6 -20.74 8.18 -6.35
N HIS A 7 -20.67 9.50 -6.07
CA HIS A 7 -19.71 10.51 -6.51
C HIS A 7 -18.51 10.03 -7.36
N GLU A 8 -18.66 10.05 -8.67
CA GLU A 8 -17.64 9.69 -9.67
C GLU A 8 -16.42 10.64 -9.71
N SER A 9 -15.64 10.70 -8.63
CA SER A 9 -14.36 11.40 -8.58
C SER A 9 -13.47 10.78 -7.50
N TRP A 10 -12.42 10.03 -7.87
CA TRP A 10 -11.32 9.61 -6.97
C TRP A 10 -11.63 8.60 -5.82
N GLN A 11 -12.64 7.75 -5.95
CA GLN A 11 -13.34 7.11 -4.80
C GLN A 11 -12.70 5.95 -4.00
N SER A 12 -11.58 5.33 -4.36
CA SER A 12 -10.94 4.35 -3.44
C SER A 12 -9.46 4.65 -3.23
N GLY A 13 -9.03 4.61 -1.97
CA GLY A 13 -7.62 4.73 -1.61
C GLY A 13 -6.76 3.71 -2.36
N ASP A 14 -7.33 2.55 -2.66
CA ASP A 14 -6.69 1.47 -3.43
C ASP A 14 -6.27 1.91 -4.83
N LYS A 15 -7.12 2.63 -5.56
CA LYS A 15 -6.75 3.16 -6.90
C LYS A 15 -5.59 4.15 -6.83
N LYS A 16 -5.53 4.97 -5.76
CA LYS A 16 -4.40 5.88 -5.53
C LYS A 16 -3.13 5.12 -5.20
N MET A 17 -3.22 4.03 -4.42
CA MET A 17 -2.08 3.17 -4.12
C MET A 17 -1.59 2.41 -5.35
N GLU A 18 -2.48 1.86 -6.18
CA GLU A 18 -2.13 1.19 -7.45
C GLU A 18 -1.40 2.15 -8.39
N TRP A 19 -1.90 3.38 -8.52
CA TRP A 19 -1.23 4.42 -9.29
C TRP A 19 0.16 4.69 -8.70
N VAL A 20 0.28 4.98 -7.40
CA VAL A 20 1.58 5.24 -6.75
C VAL A 20 2.57 4.08 -6.91
N GLN A 21 2.11 2.83 -6.80
CA GLN A 21 2.95 1.64 -6.99
C GLN A 21 3.65 1.65 -8.36
N SER A 22 2.98 2.11 -9.42
CA SER A 22 3.57 2.22 -10.76
C SER A 22 4.71 3.25 -10.85
N TYR A 23 4.76 4.22 -9.93
CA TYR A 23 5.80 5.25 -9.86
C TYR A 23 6.86 4.99 -8.78
N MET A 24 6.78 3.89 -8.03
CA MET A 24 7.72 3.55 -6.95
C MET A 24 8.46 2.22 -7.24
N PRO A 25 9.25 2.13 -8.32
CA PRO A 25 9.83 0.86 -8.78
C PRO A 25 10.78 0.22 -7.76
N VAL A 26 11.53 1.04 -7.01
CA VAL A 26 12.42 0.54 -5.94
C VAL A 26 11.63 -0.16 -4.85
N LEU A 27 10.52 0.45 -4.42
CA LEU A 27 9.70 -0.10 -3.35
C LEU A 27 8.96 -1.37 -3.81
N THR A 28 8.57 -1.42 -5.09
CA THR A 28 8.03 -2.63 -5.72
C THR A 28 9.06 -3.77 -5.75
N SER A 29 10.31 -3.51 -6.14
CA SER A 29 11.37 -4.52 -6.11
C SER A 29 11.64 -5.04 -4.69
N ILE A 30 11.62 -4.15 -3.68
CA ILE A 30 11.75 -4.55 -2.28
C ILE A 30 10.58 -5.44 -1.85
N ARG A 31 9.35 -5.09 -2.24
CA ARG A 31 8.15 -5.89 -1.96
C ARG A 31 8.29 -7.29 -2.53
N ASP A 32 8.70 -7.42 -3.79
CA ASP A 32 8.80 -8.73 -4.45
C ASP A 32 9.80 -9.63 -3.71
N ARG A 33 10.96 -9.08 -3.30
CA ARG A 33 11.90 -9.79 -2.43
C ARG A 33 11.32 -10.15 -1.06
N PHE A 34 10.57 -9.23 -0.44
CA PHE A 34 9.97 -9.47 0.88
C PHE A 34 8.87 -10.54 0.86
N ILE A 35 8.14 -10.70 -0.24
CA ILE A 35 7.16 -11.78 -0.40
C ILE A 35 7.84 -13.15 -0.29
N GLU A 36 9.05 -13.28 -0.83
CA GLU A 36 9.85 -14.51 -0.81
C GLU A 36 10.54 -14.71 0.54
N GLU A 37 11.24 -13.68 1.03
CA GLU A 37 12.11 -13.79 2.22
C GLU A 37 11.35 -13.71 3.54
N LYS A 38 10.17 -13.07 3.56
CA LYS A 38 9.35 -12.76 4.74
C LYS A 38 10.15 -12.36 6.00
N PRO A 39 11.01 -11.33 5.90
CA PRO A 39 11.99 -10.98 6.94
C PRO A 39 11.36 -10.46 8.25
N PHE A 40 10.08 -10.11 8.25
CA PHE A 40 9.39 -9.55 9.41
C PHE A 40 8.44 -10.52 10.09
N THR A 41 8.46 -11.80 9.71
CA THR A 41 7.62 -12.84 10.32
C THR A 41 7.78 -12.84 11.84
N GLY A 42 6.66 -12.66 12.55
CA GLY A 42 6.62 -12.64 14.02
C GLY A 42 6.97 -11.29 14.65
N LEU A 43 7.26 -10.26 13.86
CA LEU A 43 7.46 -8.89 14.33
C LEU A 43 6.17 -8.09 14.19
N ARG A 44 6.00 -7.09 15.08
CA ARG A 44 4.91 -6.10 14.96
C ARG A 44 5.52 -4.74 14.64
N ILE A 45 5.18 -4.19 13.48
CA ILE A 45 5.73 -2.91 13.02
C ILE A 45 4.70 -1.79 13.25
N THR A 46 5.15 -0.68 13.85
CA THR A 46 4.36 0.56 13.99
C THR A 46 5.01 1.67 13.18
N MET A 47 4.21 2.44 12.43
CA MET A 47 4.67 3.59 11.67
C MET A 47 4.06 4.86 12.26
N SER A 48 4.91 5.82 12.63
CA SER A 48 4.51 7.17 13.06
C SER A 48 5.13 8.20 12.12
N ILE A 49 4.56 8.30 10.93
CA ILE A 49 4.99 9.21 9.87
C ILE A 49 3.75 9.84 9.22
N HIS A 50 3.95 10.92 8.45
CA HIS A 50 2.86 11.56 7.73
C HIS A 50 2.20 10.57 6.74
N LEU A 51 0.87 10.41 6.85
CA LEU A 51 0.13 9.44 6.05
C LEU A 51 -0.26 10.04 4.70
N GLU A 52 0.34 9.50 3.65
CA GLU A 52 0.02 9.73 2.25
C GLU A 52 -0.09 8.39 1.49
N ALA A 53 -0.46 8.43 0.21
CA ALA A 53 -0.55 7.24 -0.63
C ALA A 53 0.79 6.47 -0.72
N LYS A 54 1.94 7.16 -0.75
CA LYS A 54 3.28 6.54 -0.75
C LYS A 54 3.61 5.80 0.54
N THR A 55 3.21 6.34 1.68
CA THR A 55 3.44 5.70 2.98
C THR A 55 2.43 4.59 3.26
N ALA A 56 1.22 4.70 2.70
CA ALA A 56 0.27 3.59 2.67
C ALA A 56 0.82 2.43 1.85
N TYR A 57 1.38 2.68 0.66
CA TYR A 57 2.04 1.65 -0.13
C TYR A 57 3.23 1.03 0.61
N LEU A 58 4.08 1.84 1.26
CA LEU A 58 5.15 1.33 2.13
C LEU A 58 4.62 0.37 3.22
N ALA A 59 3.50 0.70 3.88
CA ALA A 59 2.91 -0.20 4.86
C ALA A 59 2.50 -1.55 4.26
N THR A 60 1.98 -1.57 3.02
CA THR A 60 1.68 -2.83 2.32
C THR A 60 2.92 -3.65 1.99
N VAL A 61 4.04 -2.99 1.67
CA VAL A 61 5.32 -3.64 1.42
C VAL A 61 5.86 -4.30 2.69
N LEU A 62 5.81 -3.59 3.82
CA LEU A 62 6.21 -4.14 5.12
C LEU A 62 5.34 -5.34 5.52
N ARG A 63 4.01 -5.25 5.33
CA ARG A 63 3.10 -6.37 5.55
C ARG A 63 3.41 -7.56 4.65
N SER A 64 3.82 -7.33 3.40
CA SER A 64 4.21 -8.40 2.47
C SER A 64 5.44 -9.18 2.97
N GLY A 65 6.30 -8.52 3.74
CA GLY A 65 7.44 -9.14 4.43
C GLY A 65 7.08 -9.95 5.67
N GLY A 66 5.80 -10.17 5.98
CA GLY A 66 5.37 -11.02 7.10
C GLY A 66 5.15 -10.28 8.43
N ALA A 67 5.17 -8.94 8.41
CA ALA A 67 4.81 -8.09 9.54
C ALA A 67 3.29 -8.08 9.80
#